data_AF-A0A1C6PAC0-F1
#
_entry.id   AF-A0A1C6PAC0-F1
#
_cell.length_a   1.000
_cell.length_b   1.000
_cell.length_c   1.000
_cell.angle_alpha   90.00
_cell.angle_beta   90.00
_cell.angle_gamma   90.00
#
_symmetry.space_group_name_H-M   'P 1'
#
loop_
_entity.id
_entity.type
_entity.pdbx_description
1 polymer ?
#
loop_
_entity_poly.entity_id
_entity_poly.type
_entity_poly.pdbx_seq_one_letter_code
_entity_poly.pdbx_strand_id
1 'polypeptide(L)'
;MFVAQWVMVELGQNERRARDRARAQPHLPRDRRNGDMTTTELDDVSTDDDRVSGTGTIGSGRGLALLLVITGALGLLASWVITLDKIELLKDPHYKPACSLNPIISCGNIMQSEQAEVFGFPNPVAGLVAFGAVIAIGMALLAGARFRRWYWIGLNVGTLLGTVFCMWLMSQSLYVINSLCLWCTLTWLITILMFWYTTVHNLKHGIIPAPDGLRRAVLEFHWVVPVLWYGVIALLILTKWWTYWSSLI
;
A
#
# COMPACT_ATOMS: atom_id res chain seq x y z
N MET A 1 4.68 18.73 13.58
CA MET A 1 3.99 19.52 14.62
C MET A 1 2.52 19.83 14.24
N PHE A 2 2.23 20.32 13.03
CA PHE A 2 0.87 20.62 12.58
C PHE A 2 -0.11 19.43 12.54
N VAL A 3 0.35 18.22 12.16
CA VAL A 3 -0.51 17.02 12.10
C VAL A 3 -0.93 16.56 13.50
N ALA A 4 -0.02 16.60 14.48
CA ALA A 4 -0.34 16.23 15.86
C ALA A 4 -1.32 17.23 16.51
N GLN A 5 -1.15 18.53 16.23
CA GLN A 5 -2.06 19.58 16.70
C GLN A 5 -3.46 19.43 16.09
N TRP A 6 -3.55 19.09 14.80
CA TRP A 6 -4.82 18.84 14.12
C TRP A 6 -5.54 17.61 14.67
N VAL A 7 -4.82 16.50 14.91
CA VAL A 7 -5.37 15.27 15.52
C VAL A 7 -5.95 15.54 16.92
N MET A 8 -5.27 16.32 17.75
CA MET A 8 -5.74 16.63 19.11
C MET A 8 -6.99 17.52 19.11
N VAL A 9 -7.07 18.50 18.21
CA VAL A 9 -8.26 19.36 18.05
C VAL A 9 -9.46 18.55 17.56
N GLU A 10 -9.25 17.65 16.60
CA GLU A 10 -10.32 16.80 16.03
C GLU A 10 -10.82 15.75 17.03
N LEU A 11 -9.92 15.17 17.83
CA LEU A 11 -10.27 14.26 18.94
C LEU A 11 -11.13 14.99 19.98
N GLY A 12 -10.73 16.20 20.39
CA GLY A 12 -11.46 17.01 21.36
C GLY A 12 -12.83 17.50 20.88
N GLN A 13 -13.09 17.56 19.56
CA GLN A 13 -14.41 17.87 19.02
C GLN A 13 -15.33 16.63 18.94
N ASN A 14 -14.76 15.45 18.68
CA ASN A 14 -15.52 14.20 18.63
C ASN A 14 -16.07 13.77 20.00
N GLU A 15 -15.30 13.96 21.09
CA GLU A 15 -15.75 13.58 22.43
C GLU A 15 -16.93 14.42 22.92
N ARG A 16 -16.95 15.72 22.59
CA ARG A 16 -18.06 16.62 22.92
C ARG A 16 -19.34 16.20 22.20
N ARG A 17 -19.25 15.92 20.89
CA ARG A 17 -20.39 15.43 20.09
C ARG A 17 -20.90 14.06 20.55
N ALA A 18 -20.03 13.20 21.09
CA ALA A 18 -20.42 11.90 21.63
C ALA A 18 -21.20 12.03 22.96
N ARG A 19 -20.78 12.93 23.87
CA ARG A 19 -21.52 13.22 25.10
C ARG A 19 -22.90 13.80 24.84
N ASP A 20 -23.01 14.71 23.88
CA ASP A 20 -24.29 15.34 23.53
C ASP A 20 -25.29 14.33 22.95
N ARG A 21 -24.80 13.34 22.17
CA ARG A 21 -25.63 12.25 21.63
C ARG A 21 -26.06 11.24 22.69
N ALA A 22 -25.19 10.91 23.65
CA ALA A 22 -25.53 10.01 24.74
C ALA A 22 -26.65 10.55 25.64
N ARG A 23 -26.79 11.89 25.73
CA ARG A 23 -27.85 12.55 26.50
C ARG A 23 -29.22 12.54 25.80
N ALA A 24 -29.27 12.22 24.50
CA ALA A 24 -30.43 12.48 23.64
C ALA A 24 -31.23 11.25 23.22
N GLN A 25 -30.87 10.02 23.64
CA GLN A 25 -31.49 8.81 23.09
C GLN A 25 -32.49 8.12 24.05
N PRO A 26 -33.81 8.08 23.74
CA PRO A 26 -34.81 7.38 24.55
C PRO A 26 -34.79 5.86 24.30
N HIS A 27 -35.12 5.09 25.34
CA HIS A 27 -35.11 3.62 25.34
C HIS A 27 -36.26 3.02 24.50
N LEU A 28 -35.95 2.08 23.60
CA LEU A 28 -36.92 1.23 22.90
C LEU A 28 -36.61 -0.28 23.09
N PRO A 29 -37.62 -1.17 23.15
CA PRO A 29 -37.45 -2.56 23.56
C PRO A 29 -37.10 -3.52 22.41
N ARG A 30 -36.50 -4.66 22.78
CA ARG A 30 -35.89 -5.71 21.94
C ARG A 30 -36.87 -6.88 21.78
N ASP A 31 -37.12 -7.34 20.55
CA ASP A 31 -37.79 -8.63 20.28
C ASP A 31 -36.91 -9.55 19.40
N ARG A 32 -37.10 -10.85 19.55
CA ARG A 32 -36.18 -11.98 19.37
C ARG A 32 -36.90 -13.11 18.62
N ARG A 33 -36.36 -13.68 17.53
CA ARG A 33 -36.65 -15.09 17.15
C ARG A 33 -35.66 -15.74 16.15
N ASN A 34 -35.43 -17.04 16.40
CA ASN A 34 -34.55 -18.07 15.82
C ASN A 34 -34.84 -18.55 14.37
N GLY A 35 -33.89 -19.30 13.77
CA GLY A 35 -34.16 -20.57 13.05
C GLY A 35 -33.20 -21.03 11.92
N ASP A 36 -32.45 -22.13 12.15
CA ASP A 36 -31.99 -23.27 11.30
C ASP A 36 -31.08 -23.07 10.04
N MET A 37 -29.87 -23.67 9.90
CA MET A 37 -29.44 -25.06 9.54
C MET A 37 -29.88 -25.48 8.11
N THR A 38 -29.04 -25.64 7.06
CA THR A 38 -28.05 -26.72 6.77
C THR A 38 -27.33 -26.52 5.40
N THR A 39 -26.28 -27.32 5.15
CA THR A 39 -25.61 -27.79 3.89
C THR A 39 -24.48 -26.99 3.21
N THR A 40 -23.41 -27.74 2.97
CA THR A 40 -22.11 -27.43 2.36
C THR A 40 -22.15 -27.71 0.85
N GLU A 41 -21.70 -26.78 0.00
CA GLU A 41 -20.82 -27.00 -1.18
C GLU A 41 -20.44 -25.65 -1.82
N LEU A 42 -19.12 -25.43 -1.86
CA LEU A 42 -18.28 -24.73 -2.85
C LEU A 42 -18.77 -23.46 -3.58
N ASP A 43 -17.90 -22.44 -3.50
CA ASP A 43 -17.83 -21.24 -4.35
C ASP A 43 -19.03 -20.29 -4.33
N ASP A 44 -19.20 -19.63 -3.19
CA ASP A 44 -19.67 -18.25 -3.20
C ASP A 44 -18.51 -17.36 -2.73
N VAL A 45 -17.86 -16.68 -3.68
CA VAL A 45 -17.17 -15.41 -3.36
C VAL A 45 -18.29 -14.48 -2.92
N SER A 46 -18.63 -14.59 -1.63
CA SER A 46 -19.76 -13.91 -1.03
C SER A 46 -19.55 -12.43 -1.22
N THR A 47 -20.23 -11.92 -2.24
CA THR A 47 -20.27 -10.53 -2.63
C THR A 47 -21.54 -9.95 -2.05
N ASP A 48 -21.82 -10.17 -0.76
CA ASP A 48 -22.90 -9.44 -0.09
C ASP A 48 -22.82 -9.55 1.43
N ASP A 49 -22.49 -8.43 2.08
CA ASP A 49 -23.27 -7.92 3.21
C ASP A 49 -22.99 -6.41 3.38
N ASP A 50 -23.32 -5.63 2.34
CA ASP A 50 -23.43 -4.16 2.43
C ASP A 50 -24.87 -3.78 2.82
N ARG A 51 -25.45 -4.45 3.83
CA ARG A 51 -26.50 -3.81 4.61
C ARG A 51 -25.83 -2.73 5.43
N VAL A 52 -26.02 -1.48 4.99
CA VAL A 52 -25.71 -0.22 5.68
C VAL A 52 -26.16 -0.30 7.13
N SER A 53 -25.30 -0.88 7.97
CA SER A 53 -25.47 -0.92 9.41
C SER A 53 -25.08 0.47 9.89
N GLY A 54 -26.00 1.15 10.58
CA GLY A 54 -26.04 2.59 10.87
C GLY A 54 -24.86 3.24 11.63
N THR A 55 -23.67 2.67 11.56
CA THR A 55 -22.39 3.22 12.01
C THR A 55 -21.42 3.09 10.83
N GLY A 56 -21.09 4.19 10.14
CA GLY A 56 -20.35 4.23 8.86
C GLY A 56 -18.90 3.72 8.88
N THR A 57 -18.71 2.45 9.22
CA THR A 57 -17.47 1.68 9.20
C THR A 57 -17.54 0.63 8.09
N ILE A 58 -16.54 0.59 7.24
CA ILE A 58 -16.42 -0.25 6.05
C ILE A 58 -15.30 -1.26 6.32
N GLY A 59 -15.62 -2.55 6.20
CA GLY A 59 -14.64 -3.64 6.26
C GLY A 59 -14.04 -3.93 4.88
N SER A 60 -12.97 -4.71 4.83
CA SER A 60 -12.45 -5.24 3.56
C SER A 60 -12.75 -6.71 3.40
N GLY A 61 -12.93 -7.16 2.15
CA GLY A 61 -12.88 -8.58 1.84
C GLY A 61 -11.53 -9.21 2.20
N ARG A 62 -11.53 -10.52 2.50
CA ARG A 62 -10.33 -11.27 2.91
C ARG A 62 -9.18 -11.15 1.90
N GLY A 63 -9.49 -11.03 0.61
CA GLY A 63 -8.49 -10.86 -0.45
C GLY A 63 -7.67 -9.57 -0.32
N LEU A 64 -8.30 -8.42 -0.04
CA LEU A 64 -7.57 -7.16 0.14
C LEU A 64 -6.74 -7.17 1.42
N ALA A 65 -7.27 -7.73 2.51
CA ALA A 65 -6.56 -7.85 3.77
C ALA A 65 -5.28 -8.71 3.61
N LEU A 66 -5.40 -9.87 2.94
CA LEU A 66 -4.24 -10.71 2.61
C LEU A 66 -3.26 -10.00 1.69
N LEU A 67 -3.75 -9.28 0.68
CA LEU A 67 -2.89 -8.50 -0.22
C LEU A 67 -2.06 -7.49 0.58
N LEU A 68 -2.67 -6.72 1.48
CA LEU A 68 -1.97 -5.74 2.33
C LEU A 68 -0.93 -6.41 3.24
N VAL A 69 -1.25 -7.56 3.83
CA VAL A 69 -0.29 -8.30 4.67
C VAL A 69 0.89 -8.82 3.84
N ILE A 70 0.64 -9.45 2.69
CA ILE A 70 1.69 -10.03 1.84
C ILE A 70 2.58 -8.93 1.27
N THR A 71 1.97 -7.90 0.68
CA THR A 71 2.72 -6.76 0.12
C THR A 71 3.46 -6.01 1.21
N GLY A 72 2.84 -5.78 2.38
CA GLY A 72 3.51 -5.20 3.54
C GLY A 72 4.70 -6.04 4.01
N ALA A 73 4.56 -7.37 4.12
CA ALA A 73 5.62 -8.27 4.53
C ALA A 73 6.80 -8.28 3.55
N LEU A 74 6.53 -8.32 2.24
CA LEU A 74 7.56 -8.22 1.20
C LEU A 74 8.28 -6.87 1.22
N GLY A 75 7.55 -5.78 1.47
CA GLY A 75 8.13 -4.44 1.57
C GLY A 75 8.97 -4.25 2.82
N LEU A 76 8.51 -4.79 3.95
CA LEU A 76 9.25 -4.82 5.19
C LEU A 76 10.55 -5.61 5.02
N LEU A 77 10.48 -6.79 4.41
CA LEU A 77 11.65 -7.61 4.11
C LEU A 77 12.65 -6.87 3.22
N ALA A 78 12.18 -6.27 2.12
CA ALA A 78 13.04 -5.49 1.23
C ALA A 78 13.70 -4.32 1.98
N SER A 79 12.92 -3.57 2.76
CA SER A 79 13.42 -2.43 3.53
C SER A 79 14.44 -2.85 4.60
N TRP A 80 14.20 -3.99 5.24
CA TRP A 80 15.09 -4.58 6.24
C TRP A 80 16.43 -4.96 5.62
N VAL A 81 16.41 -5.71 4.51
CA VAL A 81 17.63 -6.13 3.80
C VAL A 81 18.42 -4.93 3.30
N ILE A 82 17.77 -3.95 2.66
CA ILE A 82 18.47 -2.74 2.19
C ILE A 82 19.10 -1.98 3.37
N THR A 83 18.42 -1.92 4.52
CA THR A 83 18.96 -1.24 5.71
C THR A 83 20.20 -1.96 6.22
N LEU A 84 20.19 -3.29 6.29
CA LEU A 84 21.35 -4.08 6.70
C LEU A 84 22.52 -3.91 5.72
N ASP A 85 22.26 -3.98 4.42
CA ASP A 85 23.29 -3.83 3.39
C ASP A 85 23.93 -2.43 3.45
N LYS A 86 23.13 -1.37 3.70
CA LYS A 86 23.63 0.00 3.87
C LYS A 86 24.51 0.12 5.11
N ILE A 87 24.15 -0.52 6.23
CA ILE A 87 24.98 -0.52 7.45
C ILE A 87 26.32 -1.20 7.19
N GLU A 88 26.33 -2.31 6.47
CA GLU A 88 27.57 -3.03 6.17
C GLU A 88 28.45 -2.25 5.20
N LEU A 89 27.86 -1.61 4.20
CA LEU A 89 28.58 -0.72 3.26
C LEU A 89 29.19 0.50 3.94
N LEU A 90 28.60 0.98 5.04
CA LEU A 90 29.16 2.05 5.87
C LEU A 90 30.37 1.60 6.70
N LYS A 91 30.47 0.30 7.03
CA LYS A 91 31.63 -0.27 7.72
C LYS A 91 32.76 -0.62 6.77
N ASP A 92 32.42 -1.23 5.63
CA ASP A 92 33.34 -1.60 4.57
C ASP A 92 32.81 -1.13 3.20
N PRO A 93 33.40 -0.06 2.62
CA PRO A 93 33.04 0.43 1.29
C PRO A 93 33.21 -0.60 0.16
N HIS A 94 33.97 -1.69 0.38
CA HIS A 94 34.17 -2.76 -0.59
C HIS A 94 33.15 -3.91 -0.44
N TYR A 95 32.23 -3.82 0.52
CA TYR A 95 31.15 -4.78 0.68
C TYR A 95 30.29 -4.83 -0.59
N LYS A 96 30.07 -6.04 -1.11
CA LYS A 96 29.23 -6.28 -2.29
C LYS A 96 27.88 -6.84 -1.86
N PRO A 97 26.79 -6.06 -1.97
CA PRO A 97 25.45 -6.54 -1.67
C PRO A 97 25.08 -7.72 -2.56
N ALA A 98 24.33 -8.69 -2.03
CA ALA A 98 23.93 -9.90 -2.76
C ALA A 98 23.13 -9.60 -4.04
N CYS A 99 22.44 -8.45 -4.09
CA CYS A 99 21.68 -8.00 -5.24
C CYS A 99 22.49 -7.18 -6.26
N SER A 100 23.83 -7.09 -6.10
CA SER A 100 24.73 -6.46 -7.06
C SER A 100 25.36 -7.50 -8.00
N LEU A 101 24.59 -7.93 -8.99
CA LEU A 101 24.98 -8.99 -9.93
C LEU A 101 25.79 -8.47 -11.12
N ASN A 102 25.56 -7.23 -11.53
CA ASN A 102 26.11 -6.64 -12.75
C ASN A 102 26.17 -5.11 -12.61
N PRO A 103 27.06 -4.39 -13.32
CA PRO A 103 27.02 -2.92 -13.43
C PRO A 103 25.63 -2.29 -13.60
N ILE A 104 24.72 -2.94 -14.34
CA ILE A 104 23.34 -2.44 -14.52
C ILE A 104 22.47 -2.77 -13.31
N ILE A 105 22.58 -3.97 -12.75
CA ILE A 105 21.82 -4.41 -11.57
C ILE A 105 22.74 -4.32 -10.35
N SER A 106 22.87 -3.12 -9.79
CA SER A 106 23.75 -2.83 -8.66
C SER A 106 23.04 -2.04 -7.57
N CYS A 107 22.70 -2.74 -6.49
CA CYS A 107 22.20 -2.10 -5.27
C CYS A 107 23.24 -1.17 -4.62
N GLY A 108 24.53 -1.51 -4.71
CA GLY A 108 25.61 -0.73 -4.10
C GLY A 108 25.68 0.69 -4.66
N ASN A 109 25.62 0.83 -5.99
CA ASN A 109 25.66 2.14 -6.65
C ASN A 109 24.49 3.04 -6.23
N ILE A 110 23.29 2.45 -6.07
CA ILE A 110 22.11 3.18 -5.62
C ILE A 110 22.21 3.56 -4.14
N MET A 111 22.74 2.68 -3.28
CA MET A 111 22.86 2.95 -1.85
C MET A 111 23.92 4.01 -1.50
N GLN A 112 24.92 4.21 -2.34
CA GLN A 112 25.94 5.25 -2.18
C GLN A 112 25.50 6.62 -2.73
N SER A 113 24.39 6.65 -3.48
CA SER A 113 23.87 7.89 -4.06
C SER A 113 23.20 8.79 -3.02
N GLU A 114 23.23 10.11 -3.25
CA GLU A 114 22.55 11.09 -2.37
C GLU A 114 21.03 10.87 -2.33
N GLN A 115 20.47 10.28 -3.38
CA GLN A 115 19.05 9.94 -3.50
C GLN A 115 18.63 8.83 -2.51
N ALA A 116 19.58 8.13 -1.88
CA ALA A 116 19.28 7.17 -0.83
C ALA A 116 18.83 7.84 0.50
N GLU A 117 19.07 9.15 0.67
CA GLU A 117 18.87 9.90 1.93
C GLU A 117 18.12 11.23 1.71
N VAL A 118 17.04 11.21 0.93
CA VAL A 118 16.34 12.42 0.43
C VAL A 118 15.73 13.28 1.55
N PHE A 119 15.33 12.66 2.64
CA PHE A 119 14.72 13.35 3.79
C PHE A 119 15.68 13.53 4.97
N GLY A 120 17.00 13.40 4.74
CA GLY A 120 18.02 13.44 5.79
C GLY A 120 18.07 12.17 6.66
N PHE A 121 17.30 11.15 6.28
CA PHE A 121 17.38 9.81 6.83
C PHE A 121 17.36 8.79 5.67
N PRO A 122 17.91 7.58 5.85
CA PRO A 122 17.90 6.56 4.80
C PRO A 122 16.47 6.19 4.42
N ASN A 123 16.12 6.33 3.14
CA ASN A 123 14.78 5.98 2.62
C ASN A 123 14.27 4.59 3.05
N PRO A 124 15.12 3.53 3.14
CA PRO A 124 14.69 2.21 3.63
C PRO A 124 14.12 2.23 5.05
N VAL A 125 14.55 3.16 5.90
CA VAL A 125 14.03 3.31 7.27
C VAL A 125 12.59 3.81 7.27
N ALA A 126 12.24 4.74 6.38
CA ALA A 126 10.82 5.10 6.17
C ALA A 126 10.01 3.89 5.68
N GLY A 127 10.60 3.06 4.82
CA GLY A 127 10.00 1.81 4.36
C GLY A 127 9.64 0.89 5.52
N LEU A 128 10.56 0.67 6.48
CA LEU A 128 10.31 -0.16 7.66
C LEU A 128 9.07 0.28 8.44
N VAL A 129 8.94 1.59 8.68
CA VAL A 129 7.80 2.16 9.42
C VAL A 129 6.51 2.05 8.60
N ALA A 130 6.55 2.44 7.32
CA ALA A 130 5.38 2.46 6.45
C ALA A 130 4.82 1.05 6.20
N PHE A 131 5.67 0.09 5.83
CA PHE A 131 5.25 -1.28 5.60
C PHE A 131 4.83 -1.99 6.90
N GLY A 132 5.50 -1.71 8.02
CA GLY A 132 5.06 -2.19 9.33
C GLY A 132 3.65 -1.72 9.69
N ALA A 133 3.34 -0.44 9.43
CA ALA A 133 2.00 0.09 9.60
C ALA A 133 0.97 -0.61 8.69
N VAL A 134 1.31 -0.84 7.42
CA VAL A 134 0.41 -1.54 6.47
C VAL A 134 0.13 -2.98 6.93
N ILE A 135 1.14 -3.71 7.41
CA ILE A 135 0.94 -5.07 7.96
C ILE A 135 -0.02 -5.02 9.14
N ALA A 136 0.16 -4.08 10.07
CA ALA A 136 -0.73 -3.94 11.23
C ALA A 136 -2.19 -3.68 10.79
N ILE A 137 -2.38 -2.86 9.75
CA ILE A 137 -3.70 -2.60 9.15
C ILE A 137 -4.29 -3.86 8.53
N GLY A 138 -3.50 -4.59 7.72
CA GLY A 138 -3.93 -5.83 7.09
C GLY A 138 -4.32 -6.90 8.12
N MET A 139 -3.52 -7.05 9.19
CA MET A 139 -3.81 -7.97 10.28
C MET A 139 -5.05 -7.56 11.07
N ALA A 140 -5.25 -6.27 11.32
CA ALA A 140 -6.47 -5.77 11.94
C ALA A 140 -7.71 -6.09 11.09
N LEU A 141 -7.64 -5.96 9.77
CA LEU A 141 -8.71 -6.34 8.85
C LEU A 141 -8.99 -7.85 8.89
N LEU A 142 -7.96 -8.69 8.95
CA LEU A 142 -8.11 -10.14 9.11
C LEU A 142 -8.75 -10.53 10.46
N ALA A 143 -8.47 -9.77 11.51
CA ALA A 143 -9.12 -9.91 12.82
C ALA A 143 -10.58 -9.42 12.84
N GLY A 144 -11.09 -8.88 11.73
CA GLY A 144 -12.47 -8.41 11.60
C GLY A 144 -12.67 -6.92 11.91
N ALA A 145 -11.60 -6.13 12.03
CA ALA A 145 -11.71 -4.68 12.21
C ALA A 145 -12.42 -4.04 11.01
N ARG A 146 -13.30 -3.07 11.30
CA ARG A 146 -13.97 -2.25 10.29
C ARG A 146 -13.56 -0.79 10.48
N PHE A 147 -13.10 -0.13 9.42
CA PHE A 147 -12.56 1.22 9.50
C PHE A 147 -13.53 2.26 8.95
N ARG A 148 -13.47 3.49 9.47
CA ARG A 148 -14.28 4.61 8.95
C ARG A 148 -13.75 5.08 7.60
N ARG A 149 -14.61 5.74 6.80
CA ARG A 149 -14.27 6.28 5.46
C ARG A 149 -12.98 7.10 5.41
N TRP A 150 -12.71 7.94 6.42
CA TRP A 150 -11.51 8.77 6.46
C TRP A 150 -10.22 7.94 6.55
N TYR A 151 -10.27 6.77 7.20
CA TYR A 151 -9.13 5.89 7.36
C TYR A 151 -8.73 5.27 6.02
N TRP A 152 -9.74 4.85 5.25
CA TRP A 152 -9.58 4.33 3.89
C TRP A 152 -9.03 5.38 2.92
N ILE A 153 -9.45 6.65 3.06
CA ILE A 153 -8.87 7.77 2.31
C ILE A 153 -7.41 8.00 2.74
N GLY A 154 -7.13 8.00 4.04
CA GLY A 154 -5.78 8.14 4.58
C GLY A 154 -4.82 7.06 4.07
N LEU A 155 -5.25 5.79 4.06
CA LEU A 155 -4.48 4.68 3.51
C LEU A 155 -4.23 4.86 2.01
N ASN A 156 -5.22 5.32 1.26
CA ASN A 156 -5.06 5.55 -0.18
C ASN A 156 -4.12 6.71 -0.47
N VAL A 157 -4.24 7.82 0.26
CA VAL A 157 -3.33 8.95 0.14
C VAL A 157 -1.91 8.55 0.53
N GLY A 158 -1.75 7.77 1.60
CA GLY A 158 -0.44 7.25 2.02
C GLY A 158 0.21 6.35 0.96
N THR A 159 -0.54 5.40 0.40
CA THR A 159 -0.04 4.50 -0.65
C THR A 159 0.19 5.23 -1.98
N LEU A 160 -0.61 6.26 -2.31
CA LEU A 160 -0.38 7.14 -3.45
C LEU A 160 0.92 7.93 -3.30
N LEU A 161 1.13 8.59 -2.15
CA LEU A 161 2.36 9.33 -1.87
C LEU A 161 3.59 8.41 -1.93
N GLY A 162 3.49 7.21 -1.34
CA GLY A 162 4.53 6.19 -1.45
C GLY A 162 4.81 5.78 -2.89
N THR A 163 3.77 5.57 -3.69
CA THR A 163 3.90 5.22 -5.11
C THR A 163 4.57 6.34 -5.91
N VAL A 164 4.14 7.59 -5.74
CA VAL A 164 4.74 8.76 -6.41
C VAL A 164 6.20 8.91 -6.02
N PHE A 165 6.53 8.78 -4.74
CA PHE A 165 7.91 8.83 -4.26
C PHE A 165 8.77 7.71 -4.86
N CYS A 166 8.23 6.49 -4.94
CA CYS A 166 8.89 5.36 -5.58
C CYS A 166 9.12 5.58 -7.09
N MET A 167 8.13 6.12 -7.81
CA MET A 167 8.27 6.44 -9.24
C MET A 167 9.34 7.51 -9.47
N TRP A 168 9.40 8.51 -8.60
CA TRP A 168 10.43 9.52 -8.66
C TRP A 168 11.83 8.92 -8.42
N LEU A 169 12.02 8.10 -7.37
CA LEU A 169 13.28 7.39 -7.11
C LEU A 169 13.68 6.45 -8.26
N MET A 170 12.71 5.77 -8.87
CA MET A 170 12.94 4.96 -10.06
C MET A 170 13.47 5.83 -11.20
N SER A 171 12.87 7.00 -11.45
CA SER A 171 13.37 7.92 -12.48
C SER A 171 14.81 8.38 -12.22
N GLN A 172 15.17 8.65 -10.96
CA GLN A 172 16.54 9.00 -10.59
C GLN A 172 17.50 7.83 -10.81
N SER A 173 17.08 6.62 -10.47
CA SER A 173 17.87 5.40 -10.66
C SER A 173 18.15 5.15 -12.15
N LEU A 174 17.14 5.33 -13.01
CA LEU A 174 17.24 5.10 -14.46
C LEU A 174 18.04 6.18 -15.19
N TYR A 175 17.80 7.46 -14.89
CA TYR A 175 18.30 8.57 -15.72
C TYR A 175 19.51 9.29 -15.12
N VAL A 176 19.75 9.18 -13.82
CA VAL A 176 20.87 9.85 -13.14
C VAL A 176 21.94 8.83 -12.76
N ILE A 177 21.57 7.81 -11.99
CA ILE A 177 22.53 6.81 -11.47
C ILE A 177 22.90 5.77 -12.54
N ASN A 178 21.98 5.50 -13.47
CA ASN A 178 22.10 4.48 -14.50
C ASN A 178 22.29 3.06 -13.93
N SER A 179 21.62 2.76 -12.81
CA SER A 179 21.60 1.43 -12.19
C SER A 179 20.20 1.07 -11.70
N LEU A 180 19.95 -0.23 -11.54
CA LEU A 180 18.69 -0.81 -11.08
C LEU A 180 18.95 -1.66 -9.83
N CYS A 181 18.09 -1.54 -8.82
CA CYS A 181 18.15 -2.34 -7.59
C CYS A 181 16.96 -3.28 -7.53
N LEU A 182 17.20 -4.59 -7.36
CA LEU A 182 16.15 -5.61 -7.30
C LEU A 182 15.24 -5.45 -6.08
N TRP A 183 15.78 -5.01 -4.95
CA TRP A 183 14.97 -4.73 -3.77
C TRP A 183 14.09 -3.50 -3.95
N CYS A 184 14.64 -2.43 -4.54
CA CYS A 184 13.86 -1.25 -4.88
C CYS A 184 12.78 -1.58 -5.91
N THR A 185 13.07 -2.45 -6.89
CA THR A 185 12.04 -2.93 -7.84
C THR A 185 10.92 -3.67 -7.17
N LEU A 186 11.25 -4.57 -6.25
CA LEU A 186 10.25 -5.22 -5.41
C LEU A 186 9.41 -4.18 -4.64
N THR A 187 10.05 -3.18 -4.02
CA THR A 187 9.37 -2.15 -3.24
C THR A 187 8.38 -1.32 -4.07
N TRP A 188 8.77 -0.85 -5.26
CA TRP A 188 7.83 -0.07 -6.04
C TRP A 188 6.71 -0.94 -6.63
N LEU A 189 6.98 -2.19 -7.05
CA LEU A 189 5.96 -3.14 -7.50
C LEU A 189 4.85 -3.34 -6.46
N ILE A 190 5.21 -3.68 -5.22
CA ILE A 190 4.23 -3.91 -4.16
C ILE A 190 3.46 -2.62 -3.81
N THR A 191 4.11 -1.44 -3.82
CA THR A 191 3.41 -0.18 -3.49
C THR A 191 2.37 0.19 -4.53
N ILE A 192 2.63 -0.07 -5.81
CA ILE A 192 1.66 0.13 -6.90
C ILE A 192 0.47 -0.81 -6.74
N LEU A 193 0.71 -2.10 -6.43
CA LEU A 193 -0.38 -3.03 -6.12
C LEU A 193 -1.23 -2.52 -4.96
N MET A 194 -0.60 -2.14 -3.85
CA MET A 194 -1.31 -1.64 -2.66
C MET A 194 -2.16 -0.41 -3.00
N PHE A 195 -1.59 0.58 -3.67
CA PHE A 195 -2.29 1.80 -4.07
C PHE A 195 -3.49 1.48 -4.97
N TRP A 196 -3.28 0.67 -6.01
CA TRP A 196 -4.32 0.35 -6.97
C TRP A 196 -5.47 -0.41 -6.34
N TYR A 197 -5.19 -1.51 -5.61
CA TYR A 197 -6.25 -2.31 -5.00
C TYR A 197 -6.96 -1.57 -3.85
N THR A 198 -6.27 -0.67 -3.13
CA THR A 198 -6.91 0.23 -2.17
C THR A 198 -7.82 1.24 -2.88
N THR A 199 -7.39 1.75 -4.04
CA THR A 199 -8.21 2.65 -4.87
C THR A 199 -9.45 1.94 -5.40
N VAL A 200 -9.31 0.72 -5.94
CA VAL A 200 -10.45 -0.10 -6.39
C VAL A 200 -11.43 -0.36 -5.25
N HIS A 201 -10.93 -0.67 -4.05
CA HIS A 201 -11.78 -0.83 -2.85
C HIS A 201 -12.54 0.46 -2.52
N ASN A 202 -11.89 1.62 -2.58
CA ASN A 202 -12.52 2.91 -2.35
C ASN A 202 -13.58 3.27 -3.40
N LEU A 203 -13.35 2.93 -4.67
CA LEU A 203 -14.32 3.10 -5.74
C LEU A 203 -15.50 2.13 -5.57
N LYS A 204 -15.25 0.88 -5.16
CA LYS A 204 -16.30 -0.12 -4.92
C LYS A 204 -17.27 0.35 -3.84
N HIS A 205 -16.79 0.93 -2.74
CA HIS A 205 -17.64 1.36 -1.61
C HIS A 205 -18.11 2.82 -1.71
N GLY A 206 -17.94 3.49 -2.87
CA GLY A 206 -18.39 4.88 -3.07
C GLY A 206 -17.66 5.90 -2.18
N ILE A 207 -16.47 5.54 -1.66
CA ILE A 207 -15.64 6.40 -0.83
C ILE A 207 -15.04 7.53 -1.66
N ILE A 208 -14.73 7.26 -2.92
CA ILE A 208 -14.35 8.26 -3.92
C ILE A 208 -15.51 8.38 -4.92
N PRO A 209 -16.10 9.58 -5.10
CA PRO A 209 -17.17 9.76 -6.08
C PRO A 209 -16.60 9.60 -7.49
N ALA A 210 -17.01 8.55 -8.19
CA ALA A 210 -16.64 8.29 -9.57
C ALA A 210 -17.92 8.05 -10.40
N PRO A 211 -17.96 8.43 -11.68
CA PRO A 211 -19.09 8.13 -12.57
C PRO A 211 -19.34 6.63 -12.66
N ASP A 212 -20.60 6.21 -12.74
CA ASP A 212 -20.98 4.79 -12.72
C ASP A 212 -20.32 3.98 -13.85
N GLY A 213 -20.16 4.59 -15.04
CA GLY A 213 -19.47 3.95 -16.17
C GLY A 213 -17.99 3.69 -15.89
N LEU A 214 -17.29 4.63 -15.25
CA LEU A 214 -15.89 4.47 -14.87
C LEU A 214 -15.74 3.43 -13.75
N ARG A 215 -16.65 3.45 -12.77
CA ARG A 215 -16.66 2.46 -11.68
C ARG A 215 -16.85 1.04 -12.21
N ARG A 216 -17.77 0.82 -13.16
CA ARG A 216 -17.97 -0.50 -13.79
C ARG A 216 -16.75 -0.95 -14.58
N ALA A 217 -16.21 -0.07 -15.44
CA ALA A 217 -15.02 -0.39 -16.23
C ALA A 217 -13.81 -0.73 -15.35
N VAL A 218 -13.58 0.01 -14.25
CA VAL A 218 -12.47 -0.26 -13.33
C VAL A 218 -12.67 -1.57 -12.56
N LEU A 219 -13.90 -1.91 -12.18
CA LEU A 219 -14.17 -3.18 -11.49
C LEU A 219 -14.03 -4.39 -12.42
N GLU A 220 -14.42 -4.24 -13.69
CA GLU A 220 -14.31 -5.28 -14.71
C GLU A 220 -12.85 -5.48 -15.18
N PHE A 221 -12.12 -4.39 -15.40
CA PHE A 221 -10.73 -4.38 -15.88
C PHE A 221 -9.73 -3.99 -14.79
N HIS A 222 -9.98 -4.38 -13.54
CA HIS A 222 -9.13 -4.00 -12.41
C HIS A 222 -7.69 -4.50 -12.55
N TRP A 223 -7.42 -5.59 -13.29
CA TRP A 223 -6.06 -6.09 -13.49
C TRP A 223 -5.29 -5.35 -14.61
N VAL A 224 -6.00 -4.68 -15.53
CA VAL A 224 -5.40 -4.05 -16.72
C VAL A 224 -4.50 -2.89 -16.32
N VAL A 225 -4.92 -2.06 -15.36
CA VAL A 225 -4.16 -0.88 -14.97
C VAL A 225 -2.81 -1.23 -14.34
N PRO A 226 -2.71 -2.14 -13.35
CA PRO A 226 -1.41 -2.60 -12.84
C PRO A 226 -0.54 -3.23 -13.92
N VAL A 227 -1.10 -4.08 -14.77
CA VAL A 227 -0.35 -4.76 -15.84
C VAL A 227 0.21 -3.75 -16.84
N LEU A 228 -0.61 -2.78 -17.27
CA LEU A 228 -0.18 -1.73 -18.18
C LEU A 228 0.89 -0.85 -17.52
N TRP A 229 0.73 -0.50 -16.25
CA TRP A 229 1.73 0.28 -15.52
C TRP A 229 3.07 -0.46 -15.45
N TYR A 230 3.07 -1.75 -15.10
CA TYR A 230 4.28 -2.56 -15.12
C TYR A 230 4.87 -2.72 -16.52
N GLY A 231 4.02 -2.87 -17.54
CA GLY A 231 4.43 -2.93 -18.93
C GLY A 231 5.16 -1.66 -19.38
N VAL A 232 4.65 -0.48 -19.01
CA VAL A 232 5.29 0.80 -19.28
C VAL A 232 6.65 0.89 -18.59
N ILE A 233 6.74 0.52 -17.31
CA ILE A 233 8.01 0.56 -16.57
C ILE A 233 9.02 -0.43 -17.18
N ALA A 234 8.60 -1.65 -17.51
CA ALA A 234 9.43 -2.64 -18.16
C ALA A 234 9.93 -2.15 -19.53
N LEU A 235 9.09 -1.49 -20.31
CA LEU A 235 9.47 -0.88 -21.58
C LEU A 235 10.51 0.23 -21.40
N LEU A 236 10.35 1.09 -20.38
CA LEU A 236 11.32 2.14 -20.07
C LEU A 236 12.69 1.54 -19.67
N ILE A 237 12.69 0.48 -18.87
CA ILE A 237 13.91 -0.25 -18.49
C ILE A 237 14.56 -0.88 -19.74
N LEU A 238 13.78 -1.57 -20.57
CA LEU A 238 14.28 -2.27 -21.74
C LEU A 238 14.88 -1.31 -22.78
N THR A 239 14.20 -0.20 -23.04
CA THR A 239 14.66 0.83 -24.00
C THR A 239 15.90 1.55 -23.51
N LYS A 240 16.02 1.82 -22.20
CA LYS A 240 17.19 2.49 -21.61
C LYS A 240 18.48 1.69 -21.78
N TRP A 241 18.43 0.37 -21.62
CA TRP A 241 19.60 -0.52 -21.71
C TRP A 241 19.59 -1.42 -22.95
N TRP A 242 18.85 -1.04 -24.00
CA TRP A 242 18.67 -1.85 -25.21
C TRP A 242 19.98 -2.38 -25.79
N THR A 243 20.99 -1.51 -25.93
CA THR A 243 22.31 -1.85 -26.48
C THR A 243 23.03 -2.92 -25.66
N TYR A 244 22.84 -2.94 -24.34
CA TYR A 244 23.42 -3.97 -23.47
C TYR A 244 22.72 -5.32 -23.68
N TRP A 245 21.39 -5.34 -23.67
CA TRP A 245 20.62 -6.58 -23.88
C TRP A 245 20.86 -7.18 -25.27
N SER A 246 20.95 -6.36 -26.31
CA SER A 246 21.23 -6.81 -27.68
C SER A 246 22.64 -7.39 -27.84
N SER A 247 23.58 -7.10 -26.92
CA SER A 247 24.93 -7.68 -26.95
C SER A 247 25.02 -9.06 -26.28
N LEU A 248 23.96 -9.46 -25.56
CA LEU A 248 23.88 -10.74 -24.85
C LEU A 248 23.15 -11.84 -25.66
N ILE A 249 22.41 -11.44 -26.71
CA ILE A 249 21.74 -12.30 -27.70
C ILE A 249 22.68 -12.50 -28.88
#